data_AF-A0AAN5AP59-F1
#
_entry.id   AF-A0AAN5AP59-F1
#
_cell.length_a   1.000
_cell.length_b   1.000
_cell.length_c   1.000
_cell.angle_alpha   90.00
_cell.angle_beta   90.00
_cell.angle_gamma   90.00
#
_symmetry.space_group_name_H-M   'P 1'
#
loop_
_entity.id
_entity.type
_entity.pdbx_description
1 polymer ?
#
loop_
_entity_poly.entity_id
_entity_poly.type
_entity_poly.pdbx_seq_one_letter_code
_entity_poly.pdbx_strand_id
1 'polypeptide(L)' 'MSDVKTKTWHMKILILFGHPAFQSSHVNKYLVKGLDQFPGVTFRDLYEHYPEMDIDIDEEQRLLK' A
#
# COMPACT_ATOMS: atom_id res chain seq x y z
N MET A 1 16.50 14.93 32.40
CA MET A 1 17.66 14.30 31.73
C MET A 1 17.54 12.81 31.93
N SER A 2 17.58 11.92 30.97
CA SER A 2 17.60 11.90 29.50
C SER A 2 17.62 10.40 29.17
N ASP A 3 17.26 10.01 27.94
CA ASP A 3 17.42 8.63 27.42
C ASP A 3 16.31 7.61 27.65
N VAL A 4 15.06 7.97 27.32
CA VAL A 4 14.20 7.01 26.60
C VAL A 4 14.13 7.47 25.15
N LYS A 5 15.14 7.11 24.37
CA LYS A 5 15.07 7.18 22.91
C LYS A 5 14.00 6.17 22.48
N THR A 6 12.77 6.63 22.30
CA THR A 6 11.73 5.89 21.58
C THR A 6 12.28 5.62 20.18
N LYS A 7 12.77 4.41 19.96
CA LYS A 7 13.26 3.98 18.65
C LYS A 7 12.09 4.02 17.68
N THR A 8 11.98 5.10 16.91
CA THR A 8 10.94 5.25 15.89
C THR A 8 11.33 4.38 14.72
N TRP A 9 10.77 3.18 14.65
CA TRP A 9 10.96 2.31 13.50
C TRP A 9 10.24 2.95 12.32
N HIS A 10 10.99 3.36 11.30
CA HIS A 10 10.41 3.86 10.06
C HIS A 10 10.04 2.64 9.18
N MET A 11 8.98 1.93 9.57
CA MET A 11 8.49 0.78 8.83
C MET A 11 7.81 1.26 7.55
N LYS A 12 8.36 0.86 6.39
CA LYS A 12 7.68 1.02 5.11
C LYS A 12 6.86 -0.22 4.82
N ILE A 13 5.59 -0.04 4.48
CA ILE A 13 4.68 -1.14 4.12
C ILE A 13 4.17 -0.85 2.71
N LEU A 14 4.38 -1.77 1.78
CA LEU A 14 3.78 -1.74 0.46
C LEU A 14 2.61 -2.74 0.44
N ILE A 15 1.40 -2.24 0.17
CA ILE A 15 0.19 -3.05 0.00
C ILE A 15 -0.11 -3.11 -1.50
N LEU A 16 0.08 -4.30 -2.08
CA LEU A 16 -0.35 -4.62 -3.43
C LEU A 16 -1.78 -5.15 -3.37
N PHE A 17 -2.74 -4.32 -3.81
CA PHE A 17 -4.15 -4.63 -3.76
C PHE A 17 -4.66 -5.10 -5.12
N GLY A 18 -5.07 -6.38 -5.19
CA GLY A 18 -5.54 -7.00 -6.43
C GLY A 18 -7.01 -7.41 -6.33
N HIS A 19 -7.94 -6.46 -6.51
CA HIS A 19 -9.38 -6.75 -6.45
C HIS A 19 -10.13 -6.32 -7.73
N PRO A 20 -10.47 -7.26 -8.64
CA PRO A 20 -10.99 -6.93 -9.98
C PRO A 20 -12.30 -6.12 -9.97
N ALA A 21 -13.18 -6.35 -9.01
CA ALA A 21 -14.44 -5.62 -8.88
C ALA A 21 -14.49 -4.81 -7.58
N PHE A 22 -13.48 -3.98 -7.32
CA PHE A 22 -13.36 -3.28 -6.03
C PHE A 22 -14.61 -2.45 -5.68
N GLN A 23 -15.25 -1.86 -6.69
CA GLN A 23 -16.49 -1.09 -6.54
C GLN A 23 -17.66 -1.88 -5.95
N SER A 24 -17.69 -3.21 -6.06
CA SER A 24 -18.72 -4.05 -5.42
C SER A 24 -18.24 -4.73 -4.13
N SER A 25 -16.97 -4.56 -3.75
CA SER A 25 -16.42 -5.17 -2.54
C SER A 25 -16.92 -4.47 -1.28
N HIS A 26 -17.54 -5.20 -0.35
CA HIS A 26 -17.89 -4.64 0.96
C HIS A 26 -16.69 -4.68 1.91
N VAL A 27 -16.12 -5.87 2.13
CA VAL A 27 -15.05 -6.07 3.12
C VAL A 27 -13.80 -5.25 2.79
N ASN A 28 -13.32 -5.31 1.54
CA ASN A 28 -12.08 -4.62 1.19
C ASN A 28 -12.22 -3.10 1.24
N LYS A 29 -13.39 -2.53 0.94
CA LYS A 29 -13.63 -1.09 1.12
C LYS A 29 -13.45 -0.65 2.57
N TYR A 30 -13.88 -1.48 3.52
CA TYR A 30 -13.64 -1.20 4.94
C TYR A 30 -12.17 -1.39 5.34
N LEU A 31 -11.49 -2.41 4.80
CA LEU A 31 -10.08 -2.69 5.11
C LEU A 31 -9.13 -1.61 4.61
N VAL A 32 -9.36 -1.06 3.41
CA VAL A 32 -8.48 -0.04 2.83
C VAL A 32 -8.82 1.38 3.27
N LYS A 33 -9.97 1.56 3.94
CA LYS A 33 -10.40 2.87 4.41
C LYS A 33 -9.43 3.40 5.47
N GLY A 34 -8.87 4.58 5.21
CA GLY A 34 -8.00 5.27 6.16
C GLY A 34 -6.53 4.82 6.10
N LEU A 35 -6.13 3.99 5.13
CA LEU A 35 -4.73 3.62 4.95
C LEU A 35 -3.82 4.84 4.69
N ASP A 36 -4.37 5.90 4.10
CA ASP A 36 -3.71 7.18 3.85
C ASP A 36 -3.25 7.90 5.12
N GLN A 37 -3.84 7.57 6.28
CA GLN A 37 -3.48 8.16 7.56
C GLN A 37 -2.23 7.55 8.19
N PHE A 38 -1.69 6.46 7.64
CA PHE A 38 -0.53 5.77 8.20
C PHE A 38 0.76 6.16 7.46
N PRO A 39 1.66 6.93 8.08
CA PRO A 39 2.95 7.26 7.48
C PRO A 39 3.75 6.00 7.18
N GLY A 40 4.32 5.92 5.98
CA GLY A 40 5.11 4.77 5.52
C GLY A 40 4.30 3.66 4.85
N VAL A 41 2.96 3.76 4.82
CA VAL A 41 2.11 2.86 4.01
C VAL A 41 2.01 3.39 2.59
N THR A 42 2.37 2.55 1.63
CA THR A 42 2.12 2.75 0.19
C THR A 42 1.07 1.75 -0.24
N PHE A 43 -0.02 2.23 -0.84
CA PHE A 43 -1.12 1.39 -1.34
C PHE A 43 -1.17 1.48 -2.86
N ARG A 44 -1.19 0.33 -3.54
CA ARG A 44 -1.34 0.25 -5.01
C ARG A 44 -2.49 -0.66 -5.37
N ASP A 45 -3.53 -0.11 -5.99
CA ASP A 45 -4.58 -0.89 -6.65
C ASP A 45 -4.07 -1.33 -8.03
N LEU A 46 -3.75 -2.61 -8.17
CA LEU A 46 -3.18 -3.17 -9.39
C LEU A 46 -4.18 -3.18 -10.55
N TYR A 47 -5.48 -3.32 -10.28
CA TYR A 47 -6.50 -3.32 -11.33
C TYR A 47 -6.81 -1.90 -11.80
N GLU A 48 -6.67 -0.90 -10.94
CA GLU A 48 -6.74 0.51 -11.34
C GLU A 48 -5.50 0.93 -12.13
N HIS A 49 -4.30 0.51 -11.71
CA HIS A 49 -3.05 0.86 -12.37
C HIS A 49 -2.80 0.13 -13.69
N TYR A 50 -3.19 -1.14 -13.77
CA TYR A 50 -2.97 -1.99 -14.94
C TYR A 50 -4.28 -2.60 -15.40
N PRO A 51 -5.23 -1.79 -15.93
CA PRO A 51 -6.52 -2.30 -16.41
C PRO A 51 -6.34 -3.33 -17.55
N GLU A 52 -5.31 -3.17 -18.37
CA GLU A 52 -4.95 -4.08 -19.47
C GLU A 52 -3.98 -5.20 -19.05
N MET A 53 -3.67 -5.31 -17.76
CA MET A 53 -2.74 -6.29 -17.18
C MET A 53 -1.29 -6.24 -17.73
N ASP A 54 -0.91 -5.16 -18.41
CA ASP A 54 0.47 -4.92 -18.86
C ASP A 54 1.30 -4.33 -17.72
N ILE A 55 1.85 -5.19 -16.87
CA ILE A 55 2.54 -4.80 -15.63
C ILE A 55 3.93 -4.24 -15.93
N ASP A 56 4.20 -3.03 -15.42
CA ASP A 56 5.55 -2.46 -15.40
C ASP A 56 6.40 -3.11 -14.29
N ILE A 57 7.22 -4.08 -14.69
CA ILE A 57 8.06 -4.88 -13.80
C ILE A 57 9.08 -3.99 -13.07
N ASP A 58 9.72 -3.07 -13.78
CA ASP A 58 10.81 -2.27 -13.24
C ASP A 58 10.29 -1.28 -12.18
N GLU A 59 9.11 -0.69 -12.44
CA GLU A 59 8.48 0.19 -11.46
C GLU A 59 8.05 -0.56 -10.19
N GLU A 60 7.40 -1.72 -10.31
CA GLU A 60 6.99 -2.49 -9.13
C GLU A 60 8.19 -2.96 -8.29
N GLN A 61 9.29 -3.36 -8.94
CA GLN A 61 10.53 -3.71 -8.23
C GLN A 61 11.17 -2.51 -7.53
N ARG A 62 11.04 -1.30 -8.08
CA ARG A 62 11.61 -0.08 -7.50
C ARG A 62 10.97 0.27 -6.15
N LEU A 63 9.70 -0.08 -5.95
CA LEU A 63 8.97 0.21 -4.70
C LEU A 63 9.45 -0.59 -3.48
N LEU A 64 10.21 -1.67 -3.70
CA LEU A 64 10.78 -2.50 -2.63
C LEU A 64 12.15 -2.00 -2.15
N LYS A 65 12.76 -1.01 -2.83
CA LYS A 65 14.10 -0.48 -2.52
C LYS A 65 14.02 0.72 -1.57
#